data_AF-M4VKM8-F1
#
_entry.id   AF-M4VKM8-F1
#
_cell.length_a   1.000
_cell.length_b   1.000
_cell.length_c   1.000
_cell.angle_alpha   90.00
_cell.angle_beta   90.00
_cell.angle_gamma   90.00
#
_symmetry.space_group_name_H-M   'P 1'
#
loop_
_entity.id
_entity.type
_entity.pdbx_description
1 polymer ?
#
loop_
_entity_poly.entity_id
_entity_poly.type
_entity_poly.pdbx_seq_one_letter_code
_entity_poly.pdbx_strand_id
1 'polypeptide(L)'
;MMNQRNYKISKISRPHEHGNVLFLILIAVALFAALSFAVVQTRGGGTDANKEKIQLAASQLAQYGGDIEAAILRMRVGKGMGPDVMSFETPFLSSANYTNPDCAVDDCKVYLPKGGAISYNAPNDEWLDWSQQSQPHWGGWLFTGGSCVPGVGLGNDATCNSDANHLELIAIVPYIQRDVCMEINRKKEITSGVTPPPQDQGSAWINTPEFAGTFTTGEAISSAGDEFFGRTEGCFEGGGTPASGTYHYYKVLIER
;
A
#
# COMPACT_ATOMS: atom_id res chain seq x y z
N MET A 1 -80.42 -0.38 67.02
CA MET A 1 -79.12 0.18 66.57
C MET A 1 -78.51 -0.76 65.56
N MET A 2 -77.71 -0.19 64.64
CA MET A 2 -76.87 -0.83 63.61
C MET A 2 -77.51 -1.21 62.25
N ASN A 3 -77.26 -0.27 61.34
CA ASN A 3 -77.36 -0.23 59.90
C ASN A 3 -76.46 -1.28 59.22
N GLN A 4 -77.00 -2.13 58.33
CA GLN A 4 -76.20 -2.93 57.40
C GLN A 4 -76.58 -2.57 55.96
N ARG A 5 -75.66 -1.87 55.27
CA ARG A 5 -75.72 -1.61 53.83
C ARG A 5 -75.28 -2.88 53.09
N ASN A 6 -76.19 -3.49 52.35
CA ASN A 6 -75.87 -4.58 51.43
C ASN A 6 -75.28 -4.03 50.14
N TYR A 7 -74.00 -4.29 49.88
CA TYR A 7 -73.33 -3.97 48.62
C TYR A 7 -73.51 -5.15 47.64
N LYS A 8 -74.23 -4.92 46.54
CA LYS A 8 -74.39 -5.91 45.45
C LYS A 8 -73.17 -5.83 44.54
N ILE A 9 -72.27 -6.80 44.62
CA ILE A 9 -71.14 -6.92 43.68
C ILE A 9 -71.68 -7.54 42.37
N SER A 10 -71.73 -6.75 41.30
CA SER A 10 -72.03 -7.24 39.96
C SER A 10 -70.82 -7.98 39.38
N LYS A 11 -70.97 -9.27 39.10
CA LYS A 11 -69.94 -10.12 38.49
C LYS A 11 -69.79 -9.75 37.01
N ILE A 12 -68.67 -9.11 36.64
CA ILE A 12 -68.30 -8.84 35.24
C ILE A 12 -67.80 -10.16 34.63
N SER A 13 -68.59 -10.75 33.73
CA SER A 13 -68.15 -11.87 32.90
C SER A 13 -67.22 -11.35 31.80
N ARG A 14 -65.94 -11.73 31.85
CA ARG A 14 -65.02 -11.49 30.74
C ARG A 14 -65.37 -12.44 29.59
N PRO A 15 -65.54 -11.95 28.35
CA PRO A 15 -65.72 -12.85 27.21
C PRO A 15 -64.46 -13.72 27.07
N HIS A 16 -64.66 -15.03 26.94
CA HIS A 16 -63.59 -15.95 26.54
C HIS A 16 -63.32 -15.72 25.06
N GLU A 17 -62.32 -14.90 24.75
CA GLU A 17 -61.82 -14.78 23.39
C GLU A 17 -61.02 -16.03 23.02
N HIS A 18 -61.48 -16.73 21.99
CA HIS A 18 -60.71 -17.81 21.35
C HIS A 18 -59.60 -17.18 20.49
N GLY A 19 -58.49 -16.81 21.11
CA GLY A 19 -57.27 -16.43 20.40
C GLY A 19 -56.67 -17.63 19.69
N ASN A 20 -56.42 -17.51 18.38
CA ASN A 20 -55.74 -18.55 17.60
C ASN A 20 -54.24 -18.54 17.95
N VAL A 21 -53.85 -19.27 18.99
CA VAL A 21 -52.47 -19.31 19.50
C VAL A 21 -51.46 -19.74 18.42
N LEU A 22 -51.91 -20.54 17.44
CA LEU A 22 -51.10 -20.97 16.31
C LEU A 22 -50.67 -19.78 15.43
N PHE A 23 -51.55 -18.79 15.26
CA PHE A 23 -51.26 -17.60 14.47
C PHE A 23 -50.18 -16.72 15.13
N LEU A 24 -50.19 -16.62 16.46
CA LEU A 24 -49.18 -15.87 17.22
C LEU A 24 -47.80 -16.52 17.12
N ILE A 25 -47.74 -17.86 17.16
CA ILE A 25 -46.49 -18.60 16.99
C ILE A 25 -45.91 -18.39 15.58
N LEU A 26 -46.77 -18.41 14.55
CA LEU A 26 -46.34 -18.21 13.16
C LEU A 26 -45.80 -16.79 12.92
N ILE A 27 -46.44 -15.77 13.49
CA ILE A 27 -45.94 -14.39 13.43
C ILE A 27 -44.58 -14.29 14.12
N ALA A 28 -44.42 -14.88 15.31
CA ALA A 28 -43.17 -14.83 16.04
C ALA A 28 -42.00 -15.46 15.26
N VAL A 29 -42.23 -16.61 14.62
CA VAL A 29 -41.22 -17.28 13.79
C VAL A 29 -40.89 -16.46 12.54
N ALA A 30 -41.89 -15.88 11.87
CA ALA A 30 -41.68 -15.04 10.69
C ALA A 30 -40.88 -13.77 11.03
N LEU A 31 -41.19 -13.12 12.15
CA LEU A 31 -40.47 -11.95 12.65
C LEU A 31 -39.03 -12.30 13.04
N PHE A 32 -38.81 -13.45 13.68
CA PHE A 32 -37.48 -13.92 14.04
C PHE A 32 -36.62 -14.21 12.79
N ALA A 33 -37.21 -14.83 11.77
CA ALA A 33 -36.55 -15.07 10.48
C ALA A 33 -36.21 -13.74 9.76
N ALA A 34 -37.15 -12.80 9.68
CA ALA A 34 -36.93 -11.50 9.07
C ALA A 34 -35.86 -10.68 9.80
N LEU A 35 -35.86 -10.69 11.14
CA LEU A 35 -34.83 -10.03 11.95
C LEU A 35 -33.45 -10.66 11.73
N SER A 36 -33.38 -11.99 11.62
CA SER A 36 -32.13 -12.71 11.35
C SER A 36 -31.51 -12.27 10.01
N PHE A 37 -32.33 -12.10 8.97
CA PHE A 37 -31.87 -11.57 7.68
C PHE A 37 -31.40 -10.11 7.77
N ALA A 38 -32.13 -9.25 8.49
CA ALA A 38 -31.74 -7.84 8.67
C ALA A 38 -30.43 -7.66 9.45
N VAL A 39 -30.17 -8.52 10.44
CA VAL A 39 -28.93 -8.51 11.23
C VAL A 39 -27.73 -9.02 10.43
N VAL A 40 -27.93 -10.01 9.55
CA VAL A 40 -26.88 -10.47 8.63
C VAL A 40 -26.53 -9.37 7.60
N GLN A 41 -27.52 -8.62 7.12
CA GLN A 41 -27.31 -7.53 6.17
C GLN A 41 -26.59 -6.33 6.78
N THR A 42 -26.77 -6.06 8.08
CA THR A 42 -26.05 -5.00 8.81
C THR A 42 -24.62 -5.39 9.24
N ARG A 43 -24.29 -6.68 9.26
CA ARG A 43 -22.91 -7.18 9.43
C ARG A 43 -22.12 -7.28 8.12
N GLY A 44 -22.75 -6.97 6.99
CA GLY A 44 -22.11 -6.89 5.67
C GLY A 44 -21.24 -5.64 5.52
N GLY A 45 -20.19 -5.51 6.32
CA GLY A 45 -19.20 -4.42 6.30
C GLY A 45 -18.20 -4.51 5.14
N GLY A 46 -18.67 -4.74 3.91
CA GLY A 46 -17.80 -4.92 2.73
C GLY A 46 -16.99 -3.66 2.38
N THR A 47 -17.51 -2.47 2.67
CA THR A 47 -16.84 -1.19 2.37
C THR A 47 -15.77 -0.83 3.41
N ASP A 48 -16.04 -1.08 4.69
CA ASP A 48 -15.11 -0.78 5.80
C ASP A 48 -13.94 -1.77 5.84
N ALA A 49 -14.20 -3.06 5.63
CA ALA A 49 -13.13 -4.07 5.56
C ALA A 49 -12.15 -3.81 4.40
N ASN A 50 -12.65 -3.32 3.25
CA ASN A 50 -11.79 -2.96 2.13
C ASN A 50 -10.90 -1.76 2.46
N LYS A 51 -11.44 -0.76 3.17
CA LYS A 51 -10.68 0.41 3.63
C LYS A 51 -9.57 0.02 4.61
N GLU A 52 -9.86 -0.85 5.58
CA GLU A 52 -8.86 -1.36 6.53
C GLU A 52 -7.72 -2.11 5.80
N LYS A 53 -8.06 -2.95 4.81
CA LYS A 53 -7.07 -3.62 3.96
C LYS A 53 -6.18 -2.64 3.19
N ILE A 54 -6.77 -1.61 2.59
CA ILE A 54 -6.03 -0.56 1.88
C ILE A 54 -5.08 0.20 2.83
N GLN A 55 -5.56 0.54 4.03
CA GLN A 55 -4.74 1.23 5.04
C GLN A 55 -3.59 0.36 5.54
N LEU A 56 -3.84 -0.95 5.69
CA LEU A 56 -2.83 -1.93 6.06
C LEU A 56 -1.77 -2.06 4.96
N ALA A 57 -2.20 -2.21 3.69
CA ALA A 57 -1.33 -2.27 2.53
C ALA A 57 -0.36 -1.07 2.46
N ALA A 58 -0.91 0.15 2.55
CA ALA A 58 -0.12 1.37 2.56
C ALA A 58 0.90 1.41 3.72
N SER A 59 0.52 0.90 4.89
CA SER A 59 1.41 0.88 6.06
C SER A 59 2.52 -0.17 5.91
N GLN A 60 2.21 -1.34 5.36
CA GLN A 60 3.20 -2.42 5.19
C GLN A 60 4.22 -2.11 4.09
N LEU A 61 3.79 -1.47 2.99
CA LEU A 61 4.70 -0.96 1.97
C LEU A 61 5.67 0.08 2.56
N ALA A 62 5.14 1.08 3.27
CA ALA A 62 5.94 2.11 3.92
C ALA A 62 6.90 1.54 4.98
N GLN A 63 6.42 0.60 5.80
CA GLN A 63 7.21 -0.08 6.82
C GLN A 63 8.41 -0.80 6.20
N TYR A 64 8.17 -1.67 5.22
CA TYR A 64 9.25 -2.47 4.64
C TYR A 64 10.22 -1.61 3.81
N GLY A 65 9.72 -0.59 3.10
CA GLY A 65 10.60 0.40 2.49
C GLY A 65 11.51 1.08 3.53
N GLY A 66 10.97 1.47 4.67
CA GLY A 66 11.73 2.02 5.81
C GLY A 66 12.75 1.04 6.39
N ASP A 67 12.39 -0.24 6.48
CA ASP A 67 13.30 -1.28 6.96
C ASP A 67 14.49 -1.47 6.02
N ILE A 68 14.27 -1.42 4.69
CA ILE A 68 15.34 -1.47 3.68
C ILE A 68 16.26 -0.24 3.79
N GLU A 69 15.68 0.96 3.85
CA GLU A 69 16.43 2.21 4.04
C GLU A 69 17.30 2.16 5.31
N ALA A 70 16.74 1.69 6.43
CA ALA A 70 17.48 1.54 7.68
C ALA A 70 18.59 0.47 7.60
N ALA A 71 18.38 -0.62 6.83
CA ALA A 71 19.41 -1.62 6.57
C ALA A 71 20.58 -1.04 5.77
N ILE A 72 20.27 -0.32 4.70
CA ILE A 72 21.24 0.38 3.87
C ILE A 72 22.01 1.41 4.69
N LEU A 73 21.33 2.23 5.49
CA LEU A 73 21.99 3.21 6.35
C LEU A 73 22.99 2.55 7.31
N ARG A 74 22.63 1.43 7.93
CA ARG A 74 23.53 0.64 8.80
C ARG A 74 24.74 0.11 8.03
N MET A 75 24.56 -0.34 6.79
CA MET A 75 25.67 -0.79 5.94
C MET A 75 26.60 0.38 5.59
N ARG A 76 26.06 1.55 5.22
CA ARG A 76 26.86 2.74 4.88
C ARG A 76 27.65 3.25 6.08
N VAL A 77 26.96 3.51 7.19
CA VAL A 77 27.58 4.13 8.38
C VAL A 77 28.44 3.13 9.16
N GLY A 78 27.95 1.89 9.32
CA GLY A 78 28.62 0.89 10.14
C GLY A 78 29.79 0.18 9.45
N LYS A 79 29.73 0.05 8.12
CA LYS A 79 30.74 -0.71 7.34
C LYS A 79 31.45 0.14 6.29
N GLY A 80 31.10 1.42 6.13
CA GLY A 80 31.69 2.30 5.14
C GLY A 80 31.33 1.93 3.70
N MET A 81 30.23 1.20 3.48
CA MET A 81 29.83 0.76 2.14
C MET A 81 29.35 1.94 1.30
N GLY A 82 29.94 2.11 0.12
CA GLY A 82 29.44 3.01 -0.90
C GLY A 82 28.08 2.57 -1.45
N PRO A 83 27.30 3.47 -2.06
CA PRO A 83 26.03 3.10 -2.69
C PRO A 83 26.22 2.21 -3.92
N ASP A 84 27.32 2.39 -4.65
CA ASP A 84 27.72 1.69 -5.87
C ASP A 84 28.13 0.23 -5.65
N VAL A 85 28.58 -0.14 -4.46
CA VAL A 85 28.99 -1.53 -4.16
C VAL A 85 27.86 -2.41 -3.64
N MET A 86 26.66 -1.87 -3.42
CA MET A 86 25.54 -2.63 -2.83
C MET A 86 24.94 -3.63 -3.81
N SER A 87 24.48 -4.76 -3.29
CA SER A 87 23.74 -5.76 -4.06
C SER A 87 22.42 -6.12 -3.39
N PHE A 88 21.35 -6.10 -4.18
CA PHE A 88 20.02 -6.58 -3.80
C PHE A 88 19.77 -8.03 -4.26
N GLU A 89 20.84 -8.77 -4.60
CA GLU A 89 20.69 -10.16 -5.03
C GLU A 89 20.00 -11.00 -3.95
N THR A 90 19.04 -11.80 -4.39
CA THR A 90 18.29 -12.70 -3.53
C THR A 90 17.60 -13.75 -4.37
N PRO A 91 17.53 -15.02 -3.92
CA PRO A 91 16.82 -16.08 -4.66
C PRO A 91 15.31 -15.82 -4.79
N PHE A 92 14.76 -14.86 -4.04
CA PHE A 92 13.33 -14.53 -4.04
C PHE A 92 12.93 -13.50 -5.11
N LEU A 93 13.89 -12.84 -5.76
CA LEU A 93 13.68 -11.92 -6.87
C LEU A 93 14.14 -12.61 -8.18
N SER A 94 13.39 -13.61 -8.62
CA SER A 94 13.82 -14.50 -9.72
C SER A 94 13.77 -13.87 -11.12
N SER A 95 13.11 -12.72 -11.29
CA SER A 95 12.93 -12.05 -12.58
C SER A 95 13.94 -10.94 -12.86
N ALA A 96 14.81 -10.59 -11.91
CA ALA A 96 15.64 -9.39 -11.95
C ALA A 96 17.10 -9.72 -11.55
N ASN A 97 18.08 -9.27 -12.34
CA ASN A 97 19.49 -9.48 -12.01
C ASN A 97 20.04 -8.34 -11.15
N TYR A 98 19.99 -8.52 -9.83
CA TYR A 98 20.58 -7.60 -8.85
C TYR A 98 22.01 -7.96 -8.42
N THR A 99 22.64 -8.89 -9.14
CA THR A 99 24.03 -9.25 -8.88
C THR A 99 24.90 -8.07 -9.23
N ASN A 100 25.58 -7.51 -8.23
CA ASN A 100 26.53 -6.44 -8.44
C ASN A 100 27.94 -7.05 -8.50
N PRO A 101 28.66 -6.96 -9.64
CA PRO A 101 29.99 -7.53 -9.77
C PRO A 101 31.02 -6.88 -8.83
N ASP A 102 30.79 -5.65 -8.39
CA ASP A 102 31.65 -4.95 -7.43
C ASP A 102 31.37 -5.37 -5.98
N CYS A 103 30.29 -6.10 -5.73
CA CYS A 103 29.99 -6.67 -4.43
C CYS A 103 30.73 -7.99 -4.20
N ALA A 104 32.02 -7.89 -3.87
CA ALA A 104 32.92 -9.05 -3.71
C ALA A 104 32.80 -9.80 -2.37
N VAL A 105 32.02 -9.29 -1.41
CA VAL A 105 31.89 -9.84 -0.05
C VAL A 105 30.44 -9.84 0.42
N ASP A 106 30.09 -10.64 1.42
CA ASP A 106 28.71 -10.67 1.93
C ASP A 106 28.27 -9.36 2.61
N ASP A 107 29.21 -8.52 3.04
CA ASP A 107 28.96 -7.25 3.72
C ASP A 107 28.23 -6.20 2.86
N CYS A 108 28.30 -6.31 1.53
CA CYS A 108 27.59 -5.44 0.60
C CYS A 108 26.23 -6.01 0.13
N LYS A 109 25.85 -7.20 0.59
CA LYS A 109 24.60 -7.85 0.21
C LYS A 109 23.48 -7.51 1.19
N VAL A 110 22.49 -6.76 0.72
CA VAL A 110 21.42 -6.19 1.56
C VAL A 110 20.68 -7.28 2.35
N TYR A 111 20.38 -8.41 1.71
CA TYR A 111 19.57 -9.49 2.29
C TYR A 111 20.35 -10.54 3.10
N LEU A 112 21.68 -10.44 3.18
CA LEU A 112 22.46 -11.39 3.97
C LEU A 112 22.70 -10.90 5.40
N PRO A 113 22.85 -11.82 6.38
CA PRO A 113 23.13 -11.45 7.77
C PRO A 113 24.39 -10.60 7.97
N LYS A 114 25.41 -10.76 7.10
CA LYS A 114 26.62 -9.96 7.16
C LYS A 114 26.47 -8.57 6.55
N GLY A 115 25.53 -8.36 5.63
CA GLY A 115 25.26 -7.06 5.02
C GLY A 115 24.16 -6.31 5.77
N GLY A 116 22.99 -6.18 5.17
CA GLY A 116 21.87 -5.42 5.73
C GLY A 116 21.06 -6.15 6.81
N ALA A 117 21.21 -7.48 6.87
CA ALA A 117 20.51 -8.36 7.81
C ALA A 117 18.98 -8.15 7.83
N ILE A 118 18.40 -7.91 6.66
CA ILE A 118 16.95 -7.82 6.45
C ILE A 118 16.49 -9.02 5.60
N SER A 119 15.33 -9.58 5.93
CA SER A 119 14.71 -10.62 5.11
C SER A 119 13.91 -10.00 3.98
N TYR A 120 13.98 -10.60 2.78
CA TYR A 120 13.14 -10.16 1.67
C TYR A 120 11.66 -10.39 1.99
N ASN A 121 10.84 -9.35 1.85
CA ASN A 121 9.38 -9.41 1.99
C ASN A 121 8.71 -8.96 0.69
N ALA A 122 8.11 -9.88 -0.04
CA ALA A 122 7.36 -9.57 -1.24
C ALA A 122 6.10 -8.74 -0.90
N PRO A 123 5.67 -7.83 -1.78
CA PRO A 123 4.34 -7.23 -1.67
C PRO A 123 3.27 -8.33 -1.64
N ASN A 124 2.21 -8.15 -0.85
CA ASN A 124 1.10 -9.08 -0.86
C ASN A 124 0.31 -8.92 -2.18
N ASP A 125 0.04 -10.04 -2.85
CA ASP A 125 -0.70 -10.07 -4.11
C ASP A 125 -2.09 -9.40 -4.02
N GLU A 126 -2.71 -9.36 -2.83
CA GLU A 126 -3.99 -8.65 -2.61
C GLU A 126 -3.89 -7.13 -2.81
N TRP A 127 -2.69 -6.55 -2.80
CA TRP A 127 -2.47 -5.11 -3.00
C TRP A 127 -2.09 -4.77 -4.44
N LEU A 128 -1.80 -5.80 -5.24
CA LEU A 128 -1.36 -5.68 -6.61
C LEU A 128 -2.55 -5.67 -7.57
N ASP A 129 -2.38 -5.01 -8.71
CA ASP A 129 -3.29 -5.08 -9.84
C ASP A 129 -2.97 -6.35 -10.64
N TRP A 130 -3.81 -7.37 -10.45
CA TRP A 130 -3.69 -8.65 -11.14
C TRP A 130 -3.83 -8.55 -12.66
N SER A 131 -4.43 -7.48 -13.19
CA SER A 131 -4.46 -7.25 -14.65
C SER A 131 -3.06 -7.04 -15.23
N GLN A 132 -2.08 -6.69 -14.39
CA GLN A 132 -0.70 -6.43 -14.75
C GLN A 132 0.26 -7.58 -14.43
N GLN A 133 -0.25 -8.77 -14.05
CA GLN A 133 0.61 -9.89 -13.62
C GLN A 133 1.64 -10.37 -14.66
N SER A 134 1.43 -10.05 -15.94
CA SER A 134 2.37 -10.37 -17.03
C SER A 134 3.43 -9.29 -17.25
N GLN A 135 3.36 -8.17 -16.54
CA GLN A 135 4.31 -7.08 -16.70
C GLN A 135 5.64 -7.41 -15.98
N PRO A 136 6.76 -6.89 -16.47
CA PRO A 136 8.04 -6.98 -15.77
C PRO A 136 7.94 -6.43 -14.35
N HIS A 137 8.63 -7.05 -13.39
CA HIS A 137 8.69 -6.62 -11.98
C HIS A 137 7.36 -6.63 -11.21
N TRP A 138 6.27 -7.16 -11.78
CA TRP A 138 5.06 -7.44 -10.99
C TRP A 138 5.37 -8.44 -9.87
N GLY A 139 4.76 -8.25 -8.69
CA GLY A 139 4.92 -9.18 -7.56
C GLY A 139 6.20 -8.99 -6.74
N GLY A 140 7.01 -7.97 -7.04
CA GLY A 140 8.28 -7.76 -6.36
C GLY A 140 8.66 -6.30 -6.15
N TRP A 141 9.77 -6.11 -5.46
CA TRP A 141 10.42 -4.81 -5.33
C TRP A 141 11.39 -4.60 -6.50
N LEU A 142 11.23 -3.49 -7.19
CA LEU A 142 12.19 -2.97 -8.16
C LEU A 142 13.17 -2.05 -7.42
N PHE A 143 14.47 -2.35 -7.50
CA PHE A 143 15.53 -1.45 -7.01
C PHE A 143 16.24 -0.84 -8.20
N THR A 144 16.25 0.48 -8.30
CA THR A 144 16.85 1.19 -9.45
C THR A 144 17.82 2.26 -8.96
N GLY A 145 18.97 2.36 -9.64
CA GLY A 145 19.88 3.52 -9.58
C GLY A 145 19.84 4.36 -10.86
N GLY A 146 18.82 4.12 -11.70
CA GLY A 146 18.59 4.75 -13.00
C GLY A 146 17.46 5.78 -12.97
N SER A 147 17.09 6.30 -11.80
CA SER A 147 15.96 7.21 -11.64
C SER A 147 16.23 8.24 -10.55
N CYS A 148 15.61 9.42 -10.69
CA CYS A 148 15.61 10.45 -9.67
C CYS A 148 14.21 10.89 -9.24
N VAL A 149 14.14 11.60 -8.11
CA VAL A 149 13.01 12.46 -7.74
C VAL A 149 13.51 13.90 -7.64
N PRO A 150 12.96 14.85 -8.42
CA PRO A 150 13.40 16.25 -8.35
C PRO A 150 13.34 16.81 -6.93
N GLY A 151 14.37 17.56 -6.51
CA GLY A 151 14.46 18.16 -5.19
C GLY A 151 14.87 17.19 -4.08
N VAL A 152 15.12 15.92 -4.40
CA VAL A 152 15.79 14.95 -3.53
C VAL A 152 17.27 14.88 -3.90
N GLY A 153 18.15 14.73 -2.91
CA GLY A 153 19.60 14.73 -3.15
C GLY A 153 20.07 16.07 -3.72
N LEU A 154 20.92 16.00 -4.75
CA LEU A 154 21.48 17.16 -5.44
C LEU A 154 20.67 17.58 -6.69
N GLY A 155 19.76 16.72 -7.16
CA GLY A 155 18.98 16.95 -8.37
C GLY A 155 17.83 17.96 -8.16
N ASN A 156 17.58 18.81 -9.15
CA ASN A 156 16.38 19.64 -9.25
C ASN A 156 15.56 19.28 -10.51
N ASP A 157 14.46 20.00 -10.76
CA ASP A 157 13.57 19.71 -11.91
C ASP A 157 14.27 19.70 -13.27
N ALA A 158 15.35 20.48 -13.42
CA ALA A 158 16.08 20.57 -14.67
C ALA A 158 17.27 19.59 -14.75
N THR A 159 17.75 19.07 -13.61
CA THR A 159 19.03 18.34 -13.56
C THR A 159 18.96 16.97 -12.91
N CYS A 160 17.86 16.56 -12.28
CA CYS A 160 17.88 15.32 -11.51
C CYS A 160 18.17 14.10 -12.40
N ASN A 161 17.71 14.10 -13.65
CA ASN A 161 17.94 13.03 -14.61
C ASN A 161 19.04 13.33 -15.63
N SER A 162 19.83 14.40 -15.45
CA SER A 162 20.80 14.82 -16.47
C SER A 162 22.08 14.00 -16.47
N ASP A 163 22.46 13.40 -15.34
CA ASP A 163 23.66 12.58 -15.20
C ASP A 163 23.61 11.65 -13.98
N ALA A 164 24.61 10.77 -13.87
CA ALA A 164 24.71 9.76 -12.82
C ALA A 164 24.96 10.30 -11.40
N ASN A 165 25.28 11.58 -11.22
CA ASN A 165 25.53 12.16 -9.90
C ASN A 165 24.24 12.64 -9.23
N HIS A 166 23.16 12.81 -9.99
CA HIS A 166 21.88 13.32 -9.48
C HIS A 166 20.79 12.22 -9.39
N LEU A 167 21.18 10.95 -9.58
CA LEU A 167 20.28 9.82 -9.44
C LEU A 167 20.32 9.22 -8.04
N GLU A 168 19.15 8.84 -7.56
CA GLU A 168 18.94 8.17 -6.29
C GLU A 168 19.01 6.65 -6.42
N LEU A 169 19.18 5.97 -5.29
CA LEU A 169 18.81 4.56 -5.18
C LEU A 169 17.37 4.49 -4.71
N ILE A 170 16.46 4.00 -5.55
CA ILE A 170 15.02 4.00 -5.29
C ILE A 170 14.49 2.57 -5.26
N ALA A 171 13.66 2.27 -4.27
CA ALA A 171 12.83 1.07 -4.22
C ALA A 171 11.43 1.40 -4.73
N ILE A 172 10.91 0.58 -5.63
CA ILE A 172 9.61 0.75 -6.26
C ILE A 172 8.82 -0.55 -6.09
N VAL A 173 7.53 -0.47 -5.79
CA VAL A 173 6.60 -1.60 -5.94
C VAL A 173 5.68 -1.30 -7.12
N PRO A 174 5.93 -1.95 -8.27
CA PRO A 174 5.14 -1.72 -9.46
C PRO A 174 3.74 -2.33 -9.39
N TYR A 175 2.80 -1.70 -10.10
CA TYR A 175 1.46 -2.22 -10.36
C TYR A 175 0.65 -2.53 -9.09
N ILE A 176 0.66 -1.61 -8.12
CA ILE A 176 -0.27 -1.65 -7.00
C ILE A 176 -1.66 -1.20 -7.44
N GLN A 177 -2.67 -1.54 -6.65
CA GLN A 177 -4.02 -1.04 -6.87
C GLN A 177 -4.09 0.47 -6.67
N ARG A 178 -4.92 1.12 -7.48
CA ARG A 178 -5.18 2.58 -7.43
C ARG A 178 -5.51 3.07 -6.03
N ASP A 179 -6.38 2.36 -5.32
CA ASP A 179 -6.86 2.80 -4.01
C ASP A 179 -5.76 2.72 -2.94
N VAL A 180 -4.84 1.75 -3.07
CA VAL A 180 -3.63 1.66 -2.23
C VAL A 180 -2.72 2.86 -2.52
N CYS A 181 -2.50 3.19 -3.79
CA CYS A 181 -1.73 4.36 -4.21
C CYS A 181 -2.29 5.67 -3.63
N MET A 182 -3.61 5.85 -3.73
CA MET A 182 -4.30 7.01 -3.18
C MET A 182 -4.16 7.11 -1.67
N GLU A 183 -4.28 5.99 -0.94
CA GLU A 183 -4.12 5.99 0.51
C GLU A 183 -2.69 6.32 0.95
N ILE A 184 -1.68 5.86 0.21
CA ILE A 184 -0.28 6.25 0.43
C ILE A 184 -0.12 7.77 0.27
N ASN A 185 -0.56 8.33 -0.87
CA ASN A 185 -0.43 9.77 -1.12
C ASN A 185 -1.21 10.63 -0.11
N ARG A 186 -2.37 10.14 0.35
CA ARG A 186 -3.12 10.79 1.42
C ARG A 186 -2.33 10.82 2.73
N LYS A 187 -1.67 9.72 3.11
CA LYS A 187 -0.84 9.65 4.32
C LYS A 187 0.46 10.46 4.21
N LYS A 188 0.98 10.64 3.00
CA LYS A 188 2.21 11.42 2.73
C LYS A 188 1.94 12.88 2.40
N GLU A 189 0.67 13.30 2.40
CA GLU A 189 0.26 14.67 2.07
C GLU A 189 0.75 15.11 0.67
N ILE A 190 0.81 14.18 -0.28
CA ILE A 190 1.17 14.39 -1.70
C ILE A 190 -0.08 14.87 -2.49
N THR A 191 -1.06 15.44 -1.79
CA THR A 191 -2.35 15.80 -2.36
C THR A 191 -2.77 17.20 -1.91
N SER A 192 -2.59 18.18 -2.79
CA SER A 192 -3.34 19.43 -2.81
C SER A 192 -4.50 19.37 -3.82
N GLY A 193 -5.29 18.29 -3.80
CA GLY A 193 -6.57 18.22 -4.53
C GLY A 193 -6.61 17.50 -5.88
N VAL A 194 -5.56 16.77 -6.29
CA VAL A 194 -5.57 16.00 -7.54
C VAL A 194 -6.05 14.56 -7.28
N THR A 195 -7.21 14.23 -7.84
CA THR A 195 -7.64 12.86 -8.12
C THR A 195 -7.76 12.74 -9.63
N PRO A 196 -7.10 11.79 -10.32
CA PRO A 196 -6.33 10.61 -9.85
C PRO A 196 -4.98 10.94 -9.16
N PRO A 197 -4.24 9.94 -8.61
CA PRO A 197 -2.84 10.12 -8.20
C PRO A 197 -2.02 10.93 -9.22
N PRO A 198 -1.04 11.75 -8.80
CA PRO A 198 -0.27 12.55 -9.76
C PRO A 198 0.38 11.63 -10.81
N GLN A 199 0.26 12.03 -12.06
CA GLN A 199 0.81 11.28 -13.18
C GLN A 199 2.27 11.68 -13.38
N ASP A 200 3.12 10.66 -13.44
CA ASP A 200 4.53 10.79 -13.76
C ASP A 200 4.72 11.41 -15.16
N GLN A 201 5.67 12.34 -15.31
CA GLN A 201 6.00 13.02 -16.57
C GLN A 201 7.38 12.66 -17.11
N GLY A 202 8.23 12.02 -16.30
CA GLY A 202 9.62 11.77 -16.64
C GLY A 202 9.97 10.31 -16.85
N SER A 203 8.99 9.40 -16.84
CA SER A 203 9.17 7.96 -16.66
C SER A 203 9.79 7.64 -15.29
N ALA A 204 9.34 6.56 -14.66
CA ALA A 204 9.82 6.20 -13.35
C ALA A 204 11.11 5.37 -13.40
N TRP A 205 11.41 4.73 -14.54
CA TRP A 205 12.64 3.95 -14.71
C TRP A 205 12.99 3.67 -16.19
N ILE A 206 14.29 3.45 -16.43
CA ILE A 206 14.87 3.12 -17.74
C ILE A 206 14.58 1.68 -18.19
N ASN A 207 14.92 1.36 -19.44
CA ASN A 207 15.05 -0.04 -19.87
C ASN A 207 16.15 -0.74 -19.05
N THR A 208 15.89 -1.98 -18.59
CA THR A 208 16.73 -2.71 -17.61
C THR A 208 17.00 -1.91 -16.34
N PRO A 209 15.97 -1.64 -15.53
CA PRO A 209 16.05 -0.71 -14.40
C PRO A 209 16.74 -1.29 -13.16
N GLU A 210 17.11 -2.56 -13.17
CA GLU A 210 17.71 -3.22 -12.01
C GLU A 210 19.05 -2.62 -11.61
N PHE A 211 19.16 -2.27 -10.34
CA PHE A 211 20.42 -1.80 -9.77
C PHE A 211 21.44 -2.94 -9.65
N ALA A 212 22.47 -2.89 -10.51
CA ALA A 212 23.61 -3.81 -10.49
C ALA A 212 24.93 -3.11 -10.16
N GLY A 213 24.88 -2.05 -9.34
CA GLY A 213 26.07 -1.32 -8.85
C GLY A 213 26.44 -0.05 -9.60
N THR A 214 25.64 0.35 -10.59
CA THR A 214 25.91 1.54 -11.40
C THR A 214 24.74 2.51 -11.34
N PHE A 215 25.06 3.79 -11.23
CA PHE A 215 24.15 4.90 -11.50
C PHE A 215 24.43 5.36 -12.93
N THR A 216 23.40 5.43 -13.77
CA THR A 216 23.53 5.77 -15.20
C THR A 216 23.00 7.18 -15.46
N THR A 217 22.76 7.57 -16.71
CA THR A 217 21.75 8.61 -16.97
C THR A 217 20.38 7.96 -16.81
N GLY A 218 19.46 8.66 -16.18
CA GLY A 218 18.23 8.06 -15.68
C GLY A 218 16.95 8.74 -16.15
N GLU A 219 15.85 8.28 -15.60
CA GLU A 219 14.53 8.89 -15.73
C GLU A 219 14.20 9.72 -14.47
N ALA A 220 13.04 10.40 -14.45
CA ALA A 220 12.62 11.21 -13.31
C ALA A 220 11.17 10.89 -12.90
N ILE A 221 10.97 10.49 -11.65
CA ILE A 221 9.64 10.46 -11.04
C ILE A 221 9.25 11.91 -10.73
N SER A 222 8.55 12.52 -11.68
CA SER A 222 8.19 13.94 -11.65
C SER A 222 6.75 14.14 -12.07
N SER A 223 6.11 15.23 -11.66
CA SER A 223 4.71 15.49 -12.02
C SER A 223 4.55 16.95 -12.45
N ALA A 224 3.53 17.22 -13.27
CA ALA A 224 3.34 18.55 -13.85
C ALA A 224 3.07 19.66 -12.83
N GLY A 225 2.63 19.31 -11.61
CA GLY A 225 2.36 20.24 -10.51
C GLY A 225 3.39 20.17 -9.37
N ASP A 226 4.56 19.56 -9.61
CA ASP A 226 5.65 19.41 -8.64
C ASP A 226 5.24 18.67 -7.35
N GLU A 227 4.19 17.85 -7.40
CA GLU A 227 3.68 17.10 -6.24
C GLU A 227 4.72 16.17 -5.61
N PHE A 228 5.67 15.69 -6.41
CA PHE A 228 6.78 14.84 -5.96
C PHE A 228 8.04 15.61 -5.59
N PHE A 229 8.10 16.93 -5.78
CA PHE A 229 9.31 17.70 -5.51
C PHE A 229 9.73 17.57 -4.03
N GLY A 230 10.98 17.12 -3.82
CA GLY A 230 11.56 16.89 -2.50
C GLY A 230 10.90 15.77 -1.69
N ARG A 231 10.10 14.91 -2.34
CA ARG A 231 9.42 13.79 -1.67
C ARG A 231 10.25 12.52 -1.81
N THR A 232 10.68 11.96 -0.69
CA THR A 232 11.45 10.70 -0.66
C THR A 232 10.57 9.45 -0.68
N GLU A 233 9.24 9.60 -0.66
CA GLU A 233 8.32 8.48 -0.63
C GLU A 233 6.93 8.91 -1.11
N GLY A 234 6.30 8.11 -1.95
CA GLY A 234 4.98 8.41 -2.47
C GLY A 234 4.46 7.33 -3.41
N CYS A 235 3.41 7.68 -4.15
CA CYS A 235 2.88 6.86 -5.22
C CYS A 235 2.48 7.70 -6.43
N PHE A 236 2.64 7.16 -7.63
CA PHE A 236 2.33 7.84 -8.88
C PHE A 236 1.49 6.97 -9.81
N GLU A 237 0.75 7.62 -10.71
CA GLU A 237 0.26 6.98 -11.93
C GLU A 237 1.38 7.02 -12.99
N GLY A 238 1.59 5.95 -13.74
CA GLY A 238 2.52 5.96 -14.86
C GLY A 238 2.14 7.00 -15.93
N GLY A 239 3.13 7.55 -16.63
CA GLY A 239 2.93 8.47 -17.77
C GLY A 239 3.93 8.23 -18.91
N GLY A 240 4.52 7.04 -18.96
CA GLY A 240 5.55 6.65 -19.92
C GLY A 240 5.95 5.21 -19.66
N THR A 241 7.13 5.02 -19.06
CA THR A 241 7.53 3.75 -18.43
C THR A 241 7.48 3.93 -16.91
N PRO A 242 6.49 3.36 -16.20
CA PRO A 242 5.41 2.49 -16.64
C PRO A 242 4.22 3.23 -17.30
N ALA A 243 3.36 2.48 -17.99
CA ALA A 243 2.26 3.02 -18.80
C ALA A 243 1.16 3.72 -17.96
N SER A 244 0.46 4.68 -18.58
CA SER A 244 -0.70 5.34 -17.95
C SER A 244 -1.81 4.36 -17.58
N GLY A 245 -2.51 4.68 -16.49
CA GLY A 245 -3.51 3.82 -15.85
C GLY A 245 -2.94 2.77 -14.90
N THR A 246 -1.61 2.71 -14.71
CA THR A 246 -0.96 1.82 -13.74
C THR A 246 -0.39 2.63 -12.57
N TYR A 247 -0.33 2.04 -11.37
CA TYR A 247 0.03 2.76 -10.14
C TYR A 247 1.19 2.10 -9.41
N HIS A 248 2.08 2.92 -8.83
CA HIS A 248 3.38 2.44 -8.36
C HIS A 248 3.81 3.19 -7.12
N TYR A 249 4.15 2.44 -6.07
CA TYR A 249 4.75 3.01 -4.86
C TYR A 249 6.25 3.20 -5.07
N TYR A 250 6.82 4.29 -4.58
CA TYR A 250 8.27 4.47 -4.52
C TYR A 250 8.73 4.93 -3.14
N LYS A 251 9.99 4.61 -2.85
CA LYS A 251 10.75 5.12 -1.73
C LYS A 251 12.21 5.30 -2.12
N VAL A 252 12.74 6.49 -1.90
CA VAL A 252 14.16 6.79 -2.00
C VAL A 252 14.88 6.12 -0.82
N LEU A 253 15.86 5.28 -1.12
CA LEU A 253 16.69 4.55 -0.17
C LEU A 253 18.02 5.27 0.08
N ILE A 254 18.56 5.93 -0.95
CA ILE A 254 19.78 6.74 -0.87
C ILE A 254 19.59 7.99 -1.72
N GLU A 255 19.71 9.15 -1.07
CA GLU A 255 19.83 10.46 -1.69
C GLU A 255 21.30 10.68 -2.13
N ARG A 256 21.52 11.23 -3.33
CA ARG A 256 22.87 11.44 -3.89
C ARG A 256 23.09 12.85 -4.40
#